data_AF-A0A7W0UTF2-F1
#
_entry.id   AF-A0A7W0UTF2-F1
#
_cell.length_a   1.000
_cell.length_b   1.000
_cell.length_c   1.000
_cell.angle_alpha   90.00
_cell.angle_beta   90.00
_cell.angle_gamma   90.00
#
_symmetry.space_group_name_H-M   'P 1'
#
loop_
_entity.id
_entity.type
_entity.pdbx_description
1 polymer ?
#
loop_
_entity_poly.entity_id
_entity_poly.type
_entity_poly.pdbx_seq_one_letter_code
_entity_poly.pdbx_strand_id
1 'polypeptide(L)' 'MKNITVSVPDDVYRSARIRAAERDSSVSALVADYLRSLSEGAIEFARLEAQQRQVQDEIVSFRARDRLDRAEIHDRAVR' A
#
# COMPACT_ATOMS: atom_id res chain seq x y z
N MET A 1 -17.80 -15.65 -15.62
CA MET A 1 -16.39 -15.69 -15.16
C MET A 1 -15.50 -16.04 -16.35
N LYS A 2 -14.31 -15.44 -16.45
CA LYS A 2 -13.30 -15.86 -17.43
C LYS A 2 -12.31 -16.80 -16.74
N ASN A 3 -11.91 -17.86 -17.43
CA ASN A 3 -10.93 -18.82 -16.90
C ASN A 3 -9.53 -18.39 -17.31
N ILE A 4 -8.58 -18.45 -16.38
CA ILE A 4 -7.17 -18.18 -16.60
C ILE A 4 -6.41 -19.43 -16.20
N THR A 5 -5.54 -19.93 -17.08
CA THR A 5 -4.63 -21.04 -16.77
C THR A 5 -3.26 -20.46 -16.48
N VAL A 6 -2.70 -20.79 -15.31
CA VAL A 6 -1.38 -20.33 -14.87
C VAL A 6 -0.57 -21.54 -14.45
N SER A 7 0.65 -21.65 -14.98
CA SER A 7 1.63 -22.63 -14.50
C SER A 7 2.36 -22.06 -13.30
N VAL A 8 2.33 -22.78 -12.19
CA VAL A 8 3.04 -22.42 -10.96
C VAL A 8 3.96 -23.58 -10.54
N PRO A 9 5.08 -23.30 -9.88
CA PRO A 9 5.88 -24.33 -9.23
C PRO A 9 5.07 -25.15 -8.20
N ASP A 10 5.40 -26.44 -8.06
CA ASP A 10 4.66 -27.36 -7.19
C ASP A 10 4.68 -26.94 -5.71
N ASP A 11 5.79 -26.37 -5.25
CA ASP A 11 5.96 -25.84 -3.90
C ASP A 11 5.04 -24.65 -3.63
N VAL A 12 4.86 -23.77 -4.62
CA VAL A 12 3.93 -22.65 -4.57
C VAL A 12 2.49 -23.16 -4.51
N TYR A 13 2.13 -24.13 -5.37
CA TYR A 13 0.80 -24.72 -5.34
C TYR A 13 0.49 -25.37 -3.99
N ARG A 14 1.42 -26.15 -3.44
CA ARG A 14 1.27 -26.79 -2.13
C ARG A 14 1.07 -25.76 -1.01
N SER A 15 1.89 -24.72 -1.00
CA SER A 15 1.82 -23.65 0.00
C SER A 15 0.50 -22.88 -0.09
N ALA A 16 0.06 -22.55 -1.30
CA ALA A 16 -1.22 -21.90 -1.54
C ALA A 16 -2.40 -22.76 -1.05
N ARG A 17 -2.33 -24.08 -1.26
CA ARG A 17 -3.39 -25.00 -0.83
C ARG A 17 -3.50 -25.12 0.69
N ILE A 18 -2.37 -25.16 1.40
CA ILE A 18 -2.35 -25.15 2.87
C ILE A 18 -2.97 -23.85 3.38
N ARG A 19 -2.54 -22.71 2.83
CA ARG A 19 -3.01 -21.38 3.25
C ARG A 19 -4.48 -21.13 2.92
N ALA A 20 -4.98 -21.73 1.84
CA ALA A 20 -6.39 -21.71 1.49
C ALA A 20 -7.23 -22.44 2.55
N ALA A 21 -6.79 -23.64 2.96
CA ALA A 21 -7.45 -24.45 3.96
C ALA A 21 -7.44 -23.79 5.35
N GLU A 22 -6.33 -23.16 5.76
CA GLU A 22 -6.24 -22.39 7.02
C GLU A 22 -7.26 -21.24 7.09
N ARG A 23 -7.75 -20.75 5.95
CA ARG A 23 -8.69 -19.64 5.82
C ARG A 23 -10.11 -20.09 5.45
N ASP A 24 -10.42 -21.38 5.52
CA ASP A 24 -11.68 -21.96 5.04
C ASP A 24 -12.05 -21.48 3.61
N SER A 25 -11.03 -21.38 2.74
CA SER A 25 -11.15 -20.81 1.40
C SER A 25 -10.58 -21.75 0.33
N SER A 26 -10.71 -21.36 -0.95
CA SER A 26 -10.12 -22.07 -2.08
C SER A 26 -8.91 -21.33 -2.64
N VAL A 27 -8.01 -22.06 -3.32
CA VAL A 27 -6.87 -21.46 -4.03
C VAL A 27 -7.36 -20.43 -5.06
N SER A 28 -8.44 -20.73 -5.77
CA SER A 28 -9.04 -19.79 -6.73
C SER A 28 -9.55 -18.50 -6.08
N ALA A 29 -10.12 -18.59 -4.88
CA ALA A 29 -10.54 -17.40 -4.11
C ALA A 29 -9.33 -16.57 -3.68
N LEU A 30 -8.27 -17.21 -3.16
CA LEU A 30 -7.00 -16.56 -2.82
C LEU A 30 -6.38 -15.82 -4.01
N VAL A 31 -6.38 -16.44 -5.19
CA VAL A 31 -5.87 -15.81 -6.42
C VAL A 31 -6.76 -14.64 -6.84
N ALA A 32 -8.08 -14.78 -6.76
CA ALA A 32 -8.99 -13.69 -7.08
C ALA A 32 -8.82 -12.48 -6.14
N ASP A 33 -8.66 -12.72 -4.84
CA ASP A 33 -8.43 -11.67 -3.85
C ASP A 33 -7.08 -10.99 -4.06
N TYR A 34 -6.03 -11.74 -4.39
CA TYR A 34 -4.73 -11.17 -4.72
C TYR A 34 -4.77 -10.31 -5.98
N LEU A 35 -5.42 -10.78 -7.05
CA LEU A 35 -5.57 -9.99 -8.29
C LEU A 35 -6.40 -8.71 -8.05
N ARG A 36 -7.39 -8.78 -7.15
CA ARG A 36 -8.16 -7.61 -6.73
C ARG A 36 -7.30 -6.64 -5.92
N SER A 37 -6.51 -7.14 -4.98
CA SER A 37 -5.64 -6.29 -4.15
C SER A 37 -4.55 -5.60 -4.97
N LEU A 38 -4.06 -6.22 -6.05
CA LEU A 38 -3.16 -5.55 -6.99
C LEU A 38 -3.82 -4.37 -7.70
N SER A 39 -5.11 -4.49 -8.01
CA SER A 39 -5.89 -3.42 -8.63
C SER A 39 -6.19 -2.30 -7.61
N GLU A 40 -6.53 -2.67 -6.37
CA GLU A 40 -6.81 -1.74 -5.28
C GLU A 40 -5.55 -1.00 -4.81
N GLY A 41 -4.41 -1.69 -4.70
CA GLY A 41 -3.13 -1.10 -4.29
C GLY A 41 -2.63 -0.06 -5.30
N ALA A 42 -2.82 -0.29 -6.60
CA ALA A 42 -2.53 0.72 -7.62
C ALA A 42 -3.44 1.96 -7.47
N ILE A 43 -4.71 1.76 -7.12
CA ILE A 43 -5.66 2.85 -6.87
C ILE A 43 -5.31 3.62 -5.60
N GLU A 44 -4.96 2.93 -4.51
CA GLU A 44 -4.58 3.56 -3.25
C GLU A 44 -3.28 4.36 -3.40
N PHE A 45 -2.28 3.81 -4.10
CA PHE A 45 -1.05 4.52 -4.40
C PHE A 45 -1.32 5.79 -5.22
N ALA A 46 -2.13 5.70 -6.28
CA ALA A 46 -2.51 6.86 -7.08
C ALA A 46 -3.28 7.92 -6.26
N ARG A 47 -4.15 7.47 -5.34
CA ARG A 47 -4.88 8.36 -4.42
C ARG A 47 -3.93 9.07 -3.47
N LEU A 48 -2.98 8.36 -2.87
CA LEU A 48 -1.98 8.92 -1.96
C LEU A 48 -1.06 9.89 -2.68
N GLU A 49 -0.64 9.58 -3.91
CA GLU A 49 0.14 10.49 -4.75
C GLU A 49 -0.63 11.78 -5.06
N ALA A 50 -1.92 11.68 -5.40
CA ALA A 50 -2.77 12.85 -5.61
C ALA A 50 -2.91 13.71 -4.34
N GLN A 51 -3.10 13.08 -3.19
CA GLN A 51 -3.16 13.77 -1.90
C GLN A 51 -1.84 14.47 -1.56
N GLN A 52 -0.71 13.81 -1.81
CA GLN A 52 0.61 14.40 -1.63
C GLN A 52 0.78 15.65 -2.50
N ARG A 53 0.42 15.57 -3.79
CA ARG A 53 0.49 16.73 -4.69
C ARG A 53 -0.37 17.88 -4.19
N GLN A 54 -1.61 17.61 -3.75
CA GLN A 54 -2.49 18.62 -3.18
C GLN A 54 -1.85 19.33 -1.96
N VAL A 55 -1.29 18.56 -1.03
CA VAL A 55 -0.61 19.12 0.16
C VAL A 55 0.63 19.91 -0.23
N GLN A 56 1.37 19.46 -1.25
CA GLN A 56 2.54 20.18 -1.75
C GLN A 56 2.17 21.49 -2.45
N ASP A 57 1.04 21.53 -3.17
CA ASP A 57 0.54 22.74 -3.83
C ASP A 57 0.13 23.82 -2.82
N GLU A 58 -0.23 23.45 -1.59
CA GLU A 58 -0.46 24.40 -0.48
C GLU A 58 0.83 25.10 -0.02
N ILE A 59 2.01 24.58 -0.38
CA ILE A 59 3.31 25.17 -0.01
C ILE A 59 3.62 26.35 -0.94
N VAL A 60 3.17 27.54 -0.54
CA VAL A 60 3.42 28.79 -1.28
C VAL A 60 4.91 29.17 -1.30
N SER A 61 5.65 28.90 -0.23
CA SER A 61 7.09 29.14 -0.17
C SER A 61 7.78 28.23 0.83
N PHE A 62 8.93 27.68 0.46
CA PHE A 62 9.77 26.87 1.35
C PHE A 62 11.19 27.43 1.37
N ARG A 63 11.74 27.66 2.57
CA ARG A 63 13.16 28.01 2.76
C ARG A 63 13.75 27.11 3.82
N ALA A 64 14.82 26.41 3.46
CA ALA A 64 15.51 25.50 4.38
C ALA A 64 16.03 26.20 5.65
N ARG A 65 16.34 27.49 5.56
CA ARG A 65 16.79 28.31 6.71
C ARG A 65 15.69 28.61 7.73
N ASP A 66 14.42 28.46 7.37
CA ASP A 66 13.28 28.70 8.26
C ASP A 66 12.93 27.43 9.07
N ARG A 67 13.75 26.37 8.97
CA ARG A 67 13.63 25.16 9.80
C ARG A 67 14.02 25.50 11.24
N LEU A 68 13.09 25.24 12.15
CA LEU A 68 13.34 25.34 13.58
C LEU A 68 14.48 24.40 13.99
N ASP A 69 15.39 24.91 14.81
CA ASP A 69 16.39 24.09 15.46
C ASP A 69 15.77 23.22 16.57
N ARG A 70 16.59 22.33 17.13
CA ARG A 70 16.13 21.39 18.15
C ARG A 70 15.57 22.11 19.39
N ALA A 71 16.16 23.22 19.80
CA ALA A 71 15.73 23.96 20.98
C ALA A 71 14.39 24.65 20.72
N GLU A 72 14.24 25.29 19.56
CA GLU A 72 12.99 25.92 19.11
C GLU A 72 11.84 24.92 18.98
N ILE A 73 12.12 23.69 18.54
CA ILE A 73 11.14 22.59 18.48
C ILE A 73 10.67 22.21 19.90
N HIS A 74 11.61 22.08 20.85
CA HIS A 74 11.28 21.72 22.23
C HIS A 74 10.42 22.79 22.89
N ASP A 75 10.75 24.07 22.75
CA ASP A 75 9.97 25.18 23.33
C ASP A 75 8.55 25.26 22.75
N ARG A 76 8.38 24.97 21.45
CA ARG A 76 7.06 24.95 20.80
C ARG A 76 6.15 23.85 21.32
N ALA A 77 6.69 22.68 21.67
CA ALA A 77 5.92 21.54 22.15
C ALA A 77 5.43 21.71 23.61
N VAL A 78 6.02 22.64 24.37
CA VAL A 78 5.67 22.93 25.77
C VAL A 78 4.60 24.04 25.89
N ARG A 79 4.18 24.64 24.77
CA ARG A 79 3.14 25.68 24.70
C ARG A 79 1.76 25.11 24.37
#